data_AF-A0A1Z8XAX2-F1
#
_entry.id   AF-A0A1Z8XAX2-F1
#
_cell.length_a   1.000
_cell.length_b   1.000
_cell.length_c   1.000
_cell.angle_alpha   90.00
_cell.angle_beta   90.00
_cell.angle_gamma   90.00
#
_symmetry.space_group_name_H-M   'P 1'
#
loop_
_entity.id
_entity.type
_entity.pdbx_description
1 polymer ?
#
loop_
_entity_poly.entity_id
_entity_poly.type
_entity_poly.pdbx_seq_one_letter_code
_entity_poly.pdbx_strand_id
1 'polypeptide(L)' 'MKKVQDSKVIGTTWVEGVEVPVVQPEVYERIYCKNCDNEVDSDEQATGVCSNCGQPWAVHKAKDIQVKVVQLPMGAGSGE' A
#
# COMPACT_ATOMS: atom_id res chain seq x y z
N MET A 1 9.73 2.19 -2.81
CA MET A 1 8.34 1.75 -2.44
C MET A 1 8.21 0.24 -2.57
N LYS A 2 7.94 -0.43 -1.45
CA LYS A 2 7.76 -1.88 -1.33
C LYS A 2 6.27 -2.22 -1.29
N LYS A 3 5.85 -3.25 -2.04
CA LYS A 3 4.49 -3.78 -1.93
C LYS A 3 4.33 -4.49 -0.59
N VAL A 4 3.33 -4.08 0.19
CA VAL A 4 3.03 -4.66 1.51
C VAL A 4 1.68 -5.39 1.53
N GLN A 5 0.86 -5.18 0.51
CA GLN A 5 -0.43 -5.85 0.38
C GLN A 5 -0.75 -6.09 -1.10
N ASP A 6 -1.03 -7.33 -1.44
CA ASP A 6 -1.57 -7.72 -2.74
C ASP A 6 -3.06 -7.39 -2.87
N SER A 7 -3.49 -7.11 -4.10
CA SER A 7 -4.92 -7.00 -4.41
C SER A 7 -5.58 -8.37 -4.34
N LYS A 8 -6.73 -8.46 -3.69
CA LYS A 8 -7.53 -9.71 -3.65
C LYS A 8 -9.02 -9.39 -3.64
N VAL A 9 -9.82 -10.24 -4.30
CA VAL A 9 -11.27 -10.20 -4.15
C VAL A 9 -11.61 -10.74 -2.76
N ILE A 10 -12.36 -9.96 -1.98
CA ILE A 10 -12.75 -10.31 -0.60
C ILE A 10 -14.23 -10.68 -0.49
N GLY A 11 -15.00 -10.51 -1.56
CA GLY A 11 -16.39 -10.91 -1.64
C GLY A 11 -17.08 -10.30 -2.85
N THR A 12 -18.40 -10.39 -2.87
CA THR A 12 -19.27 -9.75 -3.85
C THR A 12 -20.34 -8.93 -3.12
N THR A 13 -20.86 -7.90 -3.78
CA THR A 13 -21.99 -7.11 -3.29
C THR A 13 -22.93 -6.78 -4.45
N TRP A 14 -24.19 -6.52 -4.15
CA TRP A 14 -25.18 -6.13 -5.16
C TRP A 14 -25.27 -4.60 -5.22
N VAL A 15 -24.97 -4.03 -6.39
CA VAL A 15 -25.10 -2.59 -6.66
C VAL A 15 -25.99 -2.45 -7.89
N GLU A 16 -27.12 -1.75 -7.75
CA GLU A 16 -28.07 -1.52 -8.85
C GLU A 16 -28.54 -2.80 -9.56
N GLY A 17 -28.67 -3.91 -8.82
CA GLY A 17 -29.10 -5.19 -9.37
C GLY A 17 -27.99 -5.97 -10.09
N VAL A 18 -26.74 -5.50 -10.04
CA VAL A 18 -25.56 -6.19 -10.59
C VAL A 18 -24.68 -6.68 -9.45
N GLU A 19 -24.23 -7.94 -9.54
CA GLU A 19 -23.21 -8.48 -8.64
C GLU A 19 -21.83 -7.90 -9.01
N VAL A 20 -21.21 -7.16 -8.08
CA VAL A 20 -19.88 -6.56 -8.26
C VAL A 20 -18.89 -7.12 -7.23
N PRO A 21 -17.62 -7.38 -7.63
CA PRO A 21 -16.61 -7.87 -6.70
C PRO A 21 -16.12 -6.76 -5.77
N VAL A 22 -16.04 -7.05 -4.47
CA VAL A 22 -15.38 -6.21 -3.48
C VAL A 22 -13.90 -6.56 -3.48
N VAL A 23 -13.04 -5.58 -3.76
CA VAL A 23 -11.59 -5.79 -3.93
C VAL A 23 -10.84 -5.10 -2.81
N GLN A 24 -10.00 -5.85 -2.11
CA GLN A 24 -8.95 -5.29 -1.28
C GLN A 24 -7.88 -4.67 -2.21
N PRO A 25 -7.53 -3.38 -2.05
CA PRO A 25 -6.57 -2.72 -2.93
C PRO A 25 -5.14 -3.20 -2.70
N GLU A 26 -4.30 -2.98 -3.71
CA GLU A 26 -2.85 -3.16 -3.58
C GLU A 26 -2.26 -1.97 -2.82
N VAL A 27 -1.40 -2.24 -1.83
CA VAL A 27 -0.79 -1.20 -1.00
C VAL A 27 0.73 -1.27 -1.10
N TYR A 28 1.32 -0.12 -1.40
CA TYR A 28 2.76 0.10 -1.38
C TYR A 28 3.11 1.03 -0.23
N GLU A 29 4.23 0.73 0.40
CA GLU A 29 4.80 1.49 1.49
C GLU A 29 6.21 1.91 1.12
N ARG A 30 6.56 3.16 1.43
CA ARG A 30 7.95 3.62 1.44
C ARG A 30 8.23 4.21 2.80
N ILE A 31 9.29 3.73 3.45
CA ILE A 31 9.78 4.30 4.70
C ILE A 31 11.13 4.92 4.43
N TYR A 32 11.32 6.15 4.88
CA TYR A 32 12.51 6.92 4.59
C TYR A 32 12.85 7.90 5.71
N CYS A 33 14.10 8.35 5.73
CA CYS A 33 14.53 9.41 6.60
C CYS A 33 14.17 10.76 5.98
N LYS A 34 13.27 11.52 6.60
CA LYS A 34 12.87 12.86 6.16
C LYS A 34 14.04 13.85 6.10
N ASN A 35 15.13 13.57 6.83
CA ASN A 35 16.29 14.46 6.87
C ASN A 35 17.22 14.31 5.65
N CYS A 36 17.31 13.11 5.06
CA CYS A 36 18.23 12.84 3.95
C CYS A 36 17.60 12.06 2.79
N ASP A 37 16.28 11.89 2.82
CA ASP A 37 15.47 11.13 1.85
C ASP A 37 15.89 9.67 1.63
N ASN A 38 16.74 9.13 2.51
CA ASN A 38 17.22 7.75 2.42
C ASN A 38 16.07 6.77 2.68
N GLU A 39 15.66 6.02 1.66
CA GLU A 39 14.69 4.93 1.75
C GLU A 39 15.36 3.73 2.42
N VAL A 40 14.67 3.13 3.39
CA VAL A 40 15.23 2.03 4.20
C VAL A 40 14.19 0.96 4.46
N ASP A 41 14.64 -0.29 4.58
CA ASP A 41 13.81 -1.41 4.98
C ASP A 41 13.50 -1.39 6.49
N SER A 42 12.54 -2.22 6.89
CA SER A 42 12.07 -2.36 8.27
C SER A 42 13.20 -2.74 9.25
N ASP A 43 14.22 -3.45 8.77
CA ASP A 43 15.35 -3.94 9.56
C ASP A 43 16.27 -2.77 9.98
N GLU A 44 16.55 -1.84 9.07
CA GLU A 44 17.39 -0.67 9.36
C GLU A 44 16.70 0.30 10.33
N GLN A 45 15.37 0.32 10.37
CA GLN A 45 14.62 1.10 11.37
C GLN A 45 14.80 0.58 12.79
N ALA A 46 15.03 -0.73 12.96
CA ALA A 46 15.22 -1.35 14.27
C ALA A 46 16.52 -0.92 14.94
N THR A 47 17.48 -0.36 14.18
CA THR A 47 18.73 0.19 14.71
C THR A 47 18.55 1.47 15.53
N GLY A 48 17.40 2.15 15.39
CA GLY A 48 17.07 3.39 16.11
C GLY A 48 17.60 4.68 15.48
N VAL A 49 18.59 4.60 14.58
CA VAL A 49 19.18 5.76 13.87
C VAL A 49 19.29 5.49 12.37
N CYS A 50 19.20 6.54 11.55
CA CYS A 50 19.40 6.42 10.10
C CYS A 50 20.87 6.16 9.78
N SER A 51 21.17 5.07 9.07
CA SER A 51 22.54 4.68 8.72
C SER A 51 23.26 5.69 7.83
N ASN A 52 22.51 6.52 7.09
CA ASN A 52 23.05 7.48 6.14
C ASN A 52 23.45 8.81 6.80
N CYS A 53 22.60 9.37 7.67
CA CYS A 53 22.85 10.69 8.28
C CYS A 53 22.97 10.67 9.82
N GLY A 54 22.86 9.51 10.46
CA GLY A 54 22.97 9.33 11.91
C GLY A 54 21.80 9.91 12.71
N GLN A 55 20.78 10.47 12.06
CA GLN A 55 19.64 11.08 12.74
C GLN A 55 18.70 10.02 13.33
N PRO A 56 18.07 10.30 14.49
CA PRO A 56 17.17 9.36 15.13
C PRO A 56 15.90 9.13 14.31
N TRP A 57 15.53 7.87 14.13
CA TRP A 57 14.29 7.49 13.43
C TRP A 57 13.04 8.04 14.14
N ALA A 58 13.05 8.15 15.47
CA ALA A 58 11.91 8.64 16.24
C ALA A 58 11.42 10.05 15.80
N VAL A 59 12.31 10.88 15.27
CA VAL A 59 12.01 12.27 14.88
C VAL A 59 11.89 12.42 13.37
N HIS A 60 12.71 11.69 12.61
CA HIS A 60 12.83 11.89 11.16
C HIS A 60 12.28 10.73 10.32
N LYS A 61 11.58 9.75 10.92
CA LYS A 61 10.90 8.71 10.15
C LYS A 61 9.70 9.29 9.41
N ALA A 62 9.70 9.10 8.09
CA ALA A 62 8.55 9.36 7.25
C ALA A 62 8.09 8.07 6.57
N LYS A 63 6.77 7.97 6.34
CA LYS A 63 6.13 6.80 5.74
C LYS A 63 5.12 7.27 4.70
N ASP A 64 5.39 6.96 3.44
CA ASP A 64 4.47 7.20 2.34
C ASP A 64 3.67 5.93 2.07
N ILE A 65 2.36 6.08 1.91
CA ILE A 65 1.45 4.98 1.54
C ILE A 65 0.83 5.31 0.20
N GLN A 66 0.99 4.38 -0.75
CA GLN A 66 0.31 4.45 -2.03
C GLN A 66 -0.69 3.31 -2.13
N VAL A 67 -1.95 3.64 -2.38
CA VAL A 67 -3.04 2.68 -2.59
C VAL A 67 -3.36 2.63 -4.07
N LYS A 68 -3.29 1.44 -4.66
CA LYS A 68 -3.65 1.22 -6.06
C LYS A 68 -4.94 0.41 -6.12
N VAL A 69 -5.98 1.05 -6.67
CA VAL A 69 -7.25 0.40 -6.94
C VAL A 69 -7.17 -0.22 -8.32
N VAL A 70 -7.19 -1.56 -8.39
CA VAL A 70 -7.24 -2.28 -9.67
C VAL A 70 -8.71 -2.40 -10.05
N GLN A 71 -9.11 -1.72 -11.13
CA GLN A 71 -10.44 -1.85 -11.67
C GLN A 71 -10.56 -3.22 -12.35
N LEU A 72 -11.35 -4.12 -11.76
CA LEU A 72 -11.69 -5.39 -12.40
C LEU A 72 -12.73 -5.14 -13.50
N PRO A 73 -12.65 -5.84 -14.64
CA PRO A 73 -13.72 -5.79 -15.62
C PRO A 73 -15.00 -6.29 -14.93
N MET A 74 -16.01 -5.45 -14.85
CA MET A 74 -17.33 -5.90 -14.44
C MET A 74 -17.78 -6.95 -15.45
N GLY A 75 -18.03 -8.17 -14.99
CA GLY A 75 -18.54 -9.24 -15.84
C GLY A 75 -19.75 -8.72 -16.59
N ALA A 76 -19.76 -8.91 -17.92
CA ALA A 76 -20.90 -8.59 -18.74
C ALA A 76 -22.12 -9.28 -18.14
N GLY A 77 -23.07 -8.50 -17.63
CA GLY A 77 -24.40 -9.01 -17.35
C GLY A 77 -24.97 -9.49 -18.68
N SER A 78 -24.99 -10.81 -18.88
CA SER A 78 -25.87 -11.42 -19.88
C SER A 78 -27.28 -11.19 -19.38
N GLY A 79 -27.86 -10.05 -19.77
CA GLY A 79 -29.29 -9.84 -19.70
C GLY A 79 -29.93 -10.56 -20.89
N GLU A 80 -30.46 -11.75 -20.62
CA GLU A 80 -31.53 -12.40 -21.40
C GLU A 80 -32.51 -13.04 -20.42
#